data_AF-A0A7J3KDA6-F1
#
_entry.id   AF-A0A7J3KDA6-F1
#
_cell.length_a   1.000
_cell.length_b   1.000
_cell.length_c   1.000
_cell.angle_alpha   90.00
_cell.angle_beta   90.00
_cell.angle_gamma   90.00
#
_symmetry.space_group_name_H-M   'P 1'
#
loop_
_entity.id
_entity.type
_entity.pdbx_description
1 polymer ?
#
loop_
_entity_poly.entity_id
_entity_poly.type
_entity_poly.pdbx_seq_one_letter_code
_entity_poly.pdbx_strand_id
1 'polypeptide(L)'
;ERDDTFSHLEVAYKNEFGKLNIPILIAGGFNGDYEFEIKINGKHFTNLYFAKEYKEFTGMIVLTHFKGHSLAGVGGTIKNVGMGCASRKGKFTMHSNVTPMVNLSICTGCGKCEKECLFGAISIKNKKAYIDDKKCKGCAWCIHVCPFGAINVPWSSVSPEIFQERICEYAYGIINYYKNKFFAVNFLINISEDCDCCKNPGKILSEDIGICISDDPVAIDKCSIDLINKINGYDVFLKNKPNLNYSHQFFYGEKIGLGSTQYNLIIF
;
A
#
# COMPACT_ATOMS: atom_id res chain seq x y z
N GLU A 1 11.40 3.51 -11.08
CA GLU A 1 12.17 3.52 -9.82
C GLU A 1 11.29 2.78 -8.81
N ARG A 2 11.78 1.69 -8.20
CA ARG A 2 10.99 0.78 -7.34
C ARG A 2 10.07 -0.18 -8.09
N ASP A 3 10.55 -0.72 -9.21
CA ASP A 3 9.80 -1.67 -10.06
C ASP A 3 10.22 -3.14 -9.81
N ASP A 4 11.44 -3.33 -9.33
CA ASP A 4 12.10 -4.62 -9.08
C ASP A 4 13.05 -4.52 -7.87
N THR A 5 13.64 -5.64 -7.45
CA THR A 5 14.57 -5.66 -6.31
C THR A 5 15.76 -4.71 -6.46
N PHE A 6 16.39 -4.62 -7.64
CA PHE A 6 17.58 -3.79 -7.81
C PHE A 6 17.26 -2.30 -7.68
N SER A 7 16.21 -1.84 -8.34
CA SER A 7 15.78 -0.45 -8.27
C SER A 7 15.32 -0.05 -6.85
N HIS A 8 14.79 -0.98 -6.05
CA HIS A 8 14.53 -0.72 -4.63
C HIS A 8 15.82 -0.61 -3.81
N LEU A 9 16.79 -1.49 -4.04
CA LEU A 9 18.10 -1.42 -3.37
C LEU A 9 18.82 -0.11 -3.70
N GLU A 10 18.80 0.33 -4.95
CA GLU A 10 19.36 1.63 -5.35
C GLU A 10 18.74 2.78 -4.57
N VAL A 11 17.41 2.79 -4.40
CA VAL A 11 16.72 3.80 -3.59
C VAL A 11 17.17 3.71 -2.13
N ALA A 12 17.31 2.52 -1.57
CA ALA A 12 17.81 2.35 -0.20
C ALA A 12 19.23 2.92 -0.03
N TYR A 13 20.14 2.66 -0.97
CA TYR A 13 21.49 3.19 -0.94
C TYR A 13 21.55 4.71 -1.16
N LYS A 14 20.73 5.25 -2.07
CA LYS A 14 20.60 6.70 -2.29
C LYS A 14 20.11 7.44 -1.03
N ASN A 15 19.29 6.77 -0.21
CA ASN A 15 18.81 7.29 1.08
C ASN A 15 19.70 6.84 2.26
N GLU A 16 20.93 6.41 1.98
CA GLU A 16 21.96 6.09 2.97
C GLU A 16 21.65 4.94 3.93
N PHE A 17 20.60 4.16 3.69
CA PHE A 17 20.26 3.00 4.53
C PHE A 17 21.40 1.96 4.58
N GLY A 18 22.24 1.90 3.54
CA GLY A 18 23.43 1.04 3.53
C GLY A 18 24.50 1.41 4.57
N LYS A 19 24.49 2.64 5.11
CA LYS A 19 25.43 3.08 6.16
C LYS A 19 25.06 2.57 7.55
N LEU A 20 23.83 2.06 7.73
CA LEU A 20 23.34 1.58 9.03
C LEU A 20 23.98 0.27 9.48
N ASN A 21 24.77 -0.40 8.61
CA ASN A 21 25.31 -1.74 8.86
C ASN A 21 24.23 -2.79 9.22
N ILE A 22 22.99 -2.56 8.78
CA ILE A 22 21.87 -3.48 8.91
C ILE A 22 21.68 -4.17 7.55
N PRO A 23 21.58 -5.51 7.47
CA PRO A 23 21.29 -6.19 6.22
C PRO A 23 19.99 -5.70 5.58
N ILE A 24 20.05 -5.34 4.31
CA ILE A 24 18.90 -4.87 3.53
C ILE A 24 18.37 -6.02 2.69
N LEU A 25 17.10 -6.38 2.92
CA LEU A 25 16.37 -7.37 2.13
C LEU A 25 15.15 -6.69 1.51
N ILE A 26 15.01 -6.77 0.19
CA ILE A 26 13.78 -6.35 -0.49
C ILE A 26 12.88 -7.57 -0.61
N ALA A 27 11.76 -7.55 0.11
CA ALA A 27 10.79 -8.64 0.10
C ALA A 27 9.95 -8.65 -1.20
N GLY A 28 9.60 -9.84 -1.68
CA GLY A 28 8.73 -10.08 -2.83
C GLY A 28 9.43 -10.73 -4.02
N GLY A 29 10.69 -11.17 -3.87
CA GLY A 29 11.50 -11.66 -4.98
C GLY A 29 11.81 -10.60 -6.04
N PHE A 30 12.49 -11.02 -7.10
CA PHE A 30 13.04 -10.10 -8.11
C PHE A 30 11.99 -9.16 -8.73
N ASN A 31 10.81 -9.70 -9.08
CA ASN A 31 9.74 -8.98 -9.78
C ASN A 31 8.53 -8.63 -8.90
N GLY A 32 8.58 -8.95 -7.59
CA GLY A 32 7.43 -8.81 -6.69
C GLY A 32 6.41 -9.96 -6.78
N ASP A 33 6.81 -11.10 -7.36
CA ASP A 33 6.01 -12.30 -7.64
C ASP A 33 6.26 -13.47 -6.66
N TYR A 34 7.20 -13.33 -5.72
CA TYR A 34 7.44 -14.32 -4.67
C TYR A 34 6.51 -14.11 -3.47
N GLU A 35 5.35 -14.75 -3.50
CA GLU A 35 4.25 -14.48 -2.57
C GLU A 35 3.82 -15.67 -1.70
N PHE A 36 3.13 -15.36 -0.60
CA PHE A 36 2.34 -16.30 0.19
C PHE A 36 0.95 -15.72 0.46
N GLU A 37 0.02 -16.61 0.78
CA GLU A 37 -1.39 -16.28 0.99
C GLU A 37 -1.77 -16.34 2.47
N ILE A 38 -2.53 -15.36 2.93
CA ILE A 38 -3.24 -15.38 4.22
C ILE A 38 -4.74 -15.34 3.94
N LYS A 39 -5.48 -16.28 4.52
CA LYS A 39 -6.95 -16.33 4.41
C LYS A 39 -7.57 -15.51 5.53
N ILE A 40 -8.55 -14.69 5.18
CA ILE A 40 -9.34 -13.89 6.12
C ILE A 40 -10.83 -14.00 5.75
N ASN A 41 -11.69 -13.53 6.63
CA ASN A 41 -13.11 -13.33 6.34
C ASN A 41 -13.40 -11.82 6.28
N GLY A 42 -12.74 -11.13 5.35
CA GLY A 42 -12.88 -9.69 5.13
C GLY A 42 -14.16 -9.33 4.37
N LYS A 43 -14.49 -8.04 4.37
CA LYS A 43 -15.56 -7.47 3.54
C LYS A 43 -15.18 -7.51 2.06
N HIS A 44 -13.91 -7.26 1.73
CA HIS A 44 -13.41 -7.16 0.35
C HIS A 44 -12.63 -8.40 -0.09
N PHE A 45 -11.89 -9.02 0.83
CA PHE A 45 -11.02 -10.13 0.50
C PHE A 45 -11.29 -11.36 1.37
N THR A 46 -11.20 -12.53 0.73
CA THR A 46 -11.09 -13.82 1.41
C THR A 46 -9.65 -14.32 1.47
N ASN A 47 -8.81 -13.86 0.53
CA ASN A 47 -7.40 -14.21 0.44
C ASN A 47 -6.57 -12.94 0.21
N LEU A 48 -5.49 -12.79 0.98
CA LEU A 48 -4.54 -11.68 0.91
C LEU A 48 -3.18 -12.22 0.46
N TYR A 49 -2.46 -11.44 -0.36
CA TYR A 49 -1.19 -11.86 -0.95
C TYR A 49 -0.04 -10.97 -0.49
N PHE A 50 0.95 -11.56 0.19
CA PHE A 50 2.09 -10.86 0.79
C PHE A 50 3.42 -11.42 0.26
N ALA A 51 4.50 -10.66 0.39
CA ALA A 51 5.83 -11.16 0.06
C ALA A 51 6.24 -12.35 0.95
N LYS A 52 6.77 -13.41 0.36
CA LYS A 52 6.97 -14.70 1.05
C LYS A 52 8.03 -14.67 2.14
N GLU A 53 9.00 -13.75 2.06
CA GLU A 53 10.05 -13.56 3.05
C GLU A 53 9.50 -13.27 4.45
N TYR A 54 8.30 -12.67 4.57
CA TYR A 54 7.66 -12.43 5.85
C TYR A 54 7.41 -13.71 6.68
N LYS A 55 7.34 -14.90 6.03
CA LYS A 55 7.20 -16.17 6.75
C LYS A 55 8.43 -16.57 7.58
N GLU A 56 9.58 -16.01 7.26
CA GLU A 56 10.85 -16.35 7.90
C GLU A 56 11.10 -15.55 9.18
N PHE A 57 10.26 -14.54 9.47
CA PHE A 57 10.38 -13.68 10.64
C PHE A 57 9.36 -14.03 11.72
N THR A 58 9.68 -13.75 12.98
CA THR A 58 8.80 -14.03 14.12
C THR A 58 8.04 -12.82 14.62
N GLY A 59 8.32 -11.63 14.11
CA GLY A 59 7.73 -10.37 14.55
C GLY A 59 8.12 -9.22 13.61
N MET A 60 7.50 -8.07 13.81
CA MET A 60 7.67 -6.91 12.94
C MET A 60 7.80 -5.62 13.75
N ILE A 61 8.82 -4.82 13.42
CA ILE A 61 8.91 -3.40 13.81
C ILE A 61 8.74 -2.58 12.54
N VAL A 62 7.79 -1.65 12.55
CA VAL A 62 7.44 -0.82 11.39
C VAL A 62 7.95 0.59 11.60
N LEU A 63 8.76 1.09 10.67
CA LEU A 63 9.21 2.47 10.63
C LEU A 63 8.42 3.21 9.55
N THR A 64 7.67 4.23 9.94
CA THR A 64 6.75 4.96 9.05
C THR A 64 7.06 6.44 9.08
N HIS A 65 7.34 7.05 7.93
CA HIS A 65 7.24 8.49 7.78
C HIS A 65 5.77 8.86 7.57
N PHE A 66 5.18 9.58 8.53
CA PHE A 66 3.76 9.95 8.47
C PHE A 66 3.54 11.18 7.60
N LYS A 67 2.51 11.17 6.75
CA LYS A 67 2.32 12.17 5.68
C LYS A 67 0.93 12.12 5.07
N GLY A 68 0.65 13.00 4.11
CA GLY A 68 -0.54 12.92 3.25
C GLY A 68 -0.45 11.82 2.18
N HIS A 69 -1.60 11.44 1.62
CA HIS A 69 -1.68 10.49 0.52
C HIS A 69 -2.85 10.83 -0.42
N SER A 70 -2.67 10.65 -1.73
CA SER A 70 -3.68 10.94 -2.76
C SER A 70 -5.02 10.20 -2.59
N LEU A 71 -5.00 8.89 -2.33
CA LEU A 71 -6.22 8.06 -2.19
C LEU A 71 -6.61 7.68 -0.75
N ALA A 72 -5.64 7.40 0.13
CA ALA A 72 -5.92 7.05 1.53
C ALA A 72 -6.14 8.29 2.43
N GLY A 73 -5.87 9.49 1.91
CA GLY A 73 -5.85 10.73 2.70
C GLY A 73 -4.56 10.89 3.49
N VAL A 74 -4.16 9.88 4.24
CA VAL A 74 -2.88 9.84 4.96
C VAL A 74 -2.09 8.57 4.68
N GLY A 75 -0.77 8.66 4.80
CA GLY A 75 0.17 7.56 4.76
C GLY A 75 0.74 7.32 6.15
N GLY A 76 0.03 6.55 6.98
CA GLY A 76 0.50 6.09 8.29
C GLY A 76 0.93 4.62 8.28
N THR A 77 1.07 4.05 9.47
CA THR A 77 1.45 2.66 9.71
C THR A 77 0.50 1.70 9.03
N ILE A 78 -0.82 1.95 9.06
CA ILE A 78 -1.81 1.09 8.39
C ILE A 78 -1.52 1.00 6.89
N LYS A 79 -1.24 2.14 6.23
CA LYS A 79 -0.91 2.17 4.79
C LYS A 79 0.44 1.55 4.53
N ASN A 80 1.44 1.84 5.37
CA ASN A 80 2.78 1.29 5.25
C ASN A 80 2.76 -0.23 5.30
N VAL A 81 2.12 -0.80 6.31
CA VAL A 81 2.01 -2.25 6.47
C VAL A 81 1.12 -2.88 5.41
N GLY A 82 -0.11 -2.36 5.25
CA GLY A 82 -1.11 -2.94 4.35
C GLY A 82 -0.63 -2.96 2.90
N MET A 83 -0.10 -1.84 2.40
CA MET A 83 0.41 -1.78 1.03
C MET A 83 1.85 -2.26 0.89
N GLY A 84 2.72 -1.93 1.86
CA GLY A 84 4.16 -2.21 1.78
C GLY A 84 4.47 -3.70 1.84
N CYS A 85 3.76 -4.45 2.68
CA CYS A 85 3.97 -5.90 2.81
C CYS A 85 3.30 -6.72 1.71
N ALA A 86 2.33 -6.13 1.01
CA ALA A 86 1.61 -6.82 -0.05
C ALA A 86 2.53 -7.17 -1.22
N SER A 87 2.31 -8.35 -1.81
CA SER A 87 2.94 -8.72 -3.07
C SER A 87 2.47 -7.76 -4.18
N ARG A 88 3.11 -7.81 -5.35
CA ARG A 88 2.70 -6.94 -6.46
C ARG A 88 1.26 -7.22 -6.89
N LYS A 89 0.82 -8.48 -6.84
CA LYS A 89 -0.58 -8.89 -7.02
C LYS A 89 -1.48 -8.30 -5.93
N GLY A 90 -1.08 -8.39 -4.66
CA GLY A 90 -1.84 -7.81 -3.56
C GLY A 90 -2.03 -6.29 -3.72
N LYS A 91 -0.95 -5.57 -4.06
CA LYS A 91 -0.99 -4.13 -4.40
C LYS A 91 -1.98 -3.82 -5.52
N PHE A 92 -2.04 -4.65 -6.56
CA PHE A 92 -3.03 -4.46 -7.62
C PHE A 92 -4.47 -4.69 -7.15
N THR A 93 -4.72 -5.77 -6.40
CA THR A 93 -6.09 -6.07 -5.91
C THR A 93 -6.66 -4.97 -5.03
N MET A 94 -5.82 -4.22 -4.30
CA MET A 94 -6.24 -3.06 -3.53
C MET A 94 -6.73 -1.89 -4.42
N HIS A 95 -6.14 -1.70 -5.61
CA HIS A 95 -6.43 -0.57 -6.52
C HIS A 95 -7.35 -0.90 -7.69
N SER A 96 -7.74 -2.17 -7.87
CA SER A 96 -8.59 -2.57 -8.99
C SER A 96 -10.02 -2.86 -8.52
N ASN A 97 -10.97 -2.09 -9.04
CA ASN A 97 -12.38 -2.52 -9.18
C ASN A 97 -12.74 -2.85 -10.64
N VAL A 98 -11.80 -2.60 -11.55
CA VAL A 98 -12.01 -2.66 -12.99
C VAL A 98 -10.96 -3.54 -13.61
N THR A 99 -11.32 -4.08 -14.75
CA THR A 99 -10.42 -4.77 -15.64
C THR A 99 -9.23 -3.89 -16.02
N PRO A 100 -8.00 -4.44 -16.07
CA PRO A 100 -6.85 -3.71 -16.57
C PRO A 100 -7.10 -3.18 -17.99
N MET A 101 -6.60 -1.98 -18.27
CA MET A 101 -6.66 -1.37 -19.59
C MET A 101 -5.40 -1.68 -20.38
N VAL A 102 -5.56 -1.95 -21.68
CA VAL A 102 -4.44 -2.14 -22.61
C VAL A 102 -4.14 -0.83 -23.31
N ASN A 103 -2.94 -0.30 -23.13
CA ASN A 103 -2.41 0.78 -23.94
C ASN A 103 -2.11 0.25 -25.35
N LEU A 104 -2.99 0.57 -26.29
CA LEU A 104 -2.92 0.07 -27.66
C LEU A 104 -1.72 0.63 -28.44
N SER A 105 -1.13 1.76 -28.06
CA SER A 105 0.06 2.29 -28.76
C SER A 105 1.32 1.50 -28.42
N ILE A 106 1.41 0.98 -27.19
CA ILE A 106 2.56 0.19 -26.70
C ILE A 106 2.37 -1.31 -26.96
N CYS A 107 1.13 -1.79 -26.92
CA CYS A 107 0.84 -3.21 -27.10
C CYS A 107 1.29 -3.72 -28.47
N THR A 108 2.16 -4.72 -28.50
CA THR A 108 2.64 -5.34 -29.76
C THR A 108 1.77 -6.52 -30.22
N GLY A 109 0.82 -6.97 -29.39
CA GLY A 109 0.01 -8.15 -29.68
C GLY A 109 0.73 -9.48 -29.49
N CYS A 110 1.83 -9.52 -28.73
CA CYS A 110 2.66 -10.72 -28.55
C CYS A 110 1.98 -11.95 -27.91
N GLY A 111 0.75 -11.83 -27.42
CA GLY A 111 -0.03 -12.98 -26.91
C GLY A 111 0.35 -13.50 -25.52
N LYS A 112 1.45 -13.04 -24.91
CA LYS A 112 1.88 -13.55 -23.59
C LYS A 112 0.80 -13.36 -22.50
N CYS A 113 0.11 -12.22 -22.48
CA CYS A 113 -0.99 -11.97 -21.55
C CYS A 113 -2.22 -12.85 -21.80
N GLU A 114 -2.50 -13.24 -23.04
CA GLU A 114 -3.58 -14.17 -23.38
C GLU A 114 -3.25 -15.58 -22.88
N LYS A 115 -2.04 -16.07 -23.19
CA LYS A 115 -1.58 -17.41 -22.78
C LYS A 115 -1.58 -17.62 -21.26
N GLU A 116 -1.21 -16.59 -20.52
CA GLU A 116 -1.04 -16.65 -19.06
C GLU A 116 -2.35 -16.36 -18.31
N CYS A 117 -3.43 -15.97 -19.01
CA CYS A 117 -4.69 -15.67 -18.35
C CYS A 117 -5.46 -16.95 -17.99
N LEU A 118 -5.35 -17.37 -16.72
CA LEU A 118 -6.07 -18.54 -16.18
C LEU A 118 -7.60 -18.47 -16.25
N PHE A 119 -8.14 -17.28 -16.51
CA PHE A 119 -9.58 -17.03 -16.59
C PHE A 119 -10.11 -16.92 -18.03
N GLY A 120 -9.23 -17.06 -19.03
CA GLY A 120 -9.59 -16.89 -20.44
C GLY A 120 -10.21 -15.52 -20.73
N ALA A 121 -9.81 -14.51 -19.96
CA ALA A 121 -10.36 -13.16 -20.04
C ALA A 121 -9.66 -12.28 -21.09
N ILE A 122 -8.57 -12.75 -21.70
CA ILE A 122 -7.77 -11.95 -22.63
C ILE A 122 -7.79 -12.61 -23.99
N SER A 123 -7.95 -11.81 -25.04
CA SER A 123 -7.87 -12.25 -26.43
C SER A 123 -6.99 -11.32 -27.26
N ILE A 124 -6.24 -11.87 -28.21
CA ILE A 124 -5.53 -11.06 -29.20
C ILE A 124 -6.40 -10.87 -30.44
N LYS A 125 -6.73 -9.61 -30.76
CA LYS A 125 -7.44 -9.24 -32.00
C LYS A 125 -6.65 -8.13 -32.70
N ASN A 126 -6.53 -8.17 -34.02
CA ASN A 126 -5.83 -7.13 -34.80
C ASN A 126 -4.43 -6.78 -34.24
N LYS A 127 -3.67 -7.79 -33.79
CA LYS A 127 -2.35 -7.62 -33.12
C LYS A 127 -2.38 -6.73 -31.87
N LYS A 128 -3.49 -6.70 -31.14
CA LYS A 128 -3.62 -6.01 -29.85
C LYS A 128 -4.34 -6.89 -28.84
N ALA A 129 -4.00 -6.75 -27.57
CA ALA A 129 -4.68 -7.44 -26.49
C ALA A 129 -6.00 -6.73 -26.15
N TYR A 130 -7.05 -7.51 -25.94
CA TYR A 130 -8.36 -7.06 -25.46
C TYR A 130 -8.74 -7.89 -24.24
N ILE A 131 -9.18 -7.23 -23.18
CA ILE A 131 -9.60 -7.90 -21.95
C ILE A 131 -11.12 -7.85 -21.85
N ASP A 132 -11.74 -9.01 -21.62
CA ASP A 132 -13.17 -9.19 -21.38
C ASP A 132 -13.47 -8.94 -19.90
N ASP A 133 -14.13 -7.83 -19.63
CA ASP A 133 -14.46 -7.39 -18.28
C ASP A 133 -15.31 -8.39 -17.49
N LYS A 134 -16.16 -9.15 -18.18
CA LYS A 134 -17.06 -10.11 -17.52
C LYS A 134 -16.32 -11.35 -17.06
N LYS A 135 -15.23 -11.71 -17.74
CA LYS A 135 -14.38 -12.86 -17.40
C LYS A 135 -13.22 -12.48 -16.49
N CYS A 136 -12.77 -11.23 -16.55
CA CYS A 136 -11.65 -10.76 -15.75
C CYS A 136 -11.95 -10.90 -14.26
N LYS A 137 -11.04 -11.55 -13.52
CA LYS A 137 -11.11 -11.67 -12.06
C LYS A 137 -10.23 -10.67 -11.31
N GLY A 138 -9.70 -9.66 -12.01
CA GLY A 138 -8.85 -8.64 -11.39
C GLY A 138 -7.53 -9.16 -10.82
N CYS A 139 -7.08 -10.36 -11.21
CA CYS A 139 -5.85 -10.97 -10.67
C CYS A 139 -4.55 -10.23 -11.05
N ALA A 140 -4.63 -9.27 -11.98
CA ALA A 140 -3.53 -8.46 -12.48
C ALA A 140 -2.33 -9.22 -13.10
N TRP A 141 -2.41 -10.54 -13.27
CA TRP A 141 -1.33 -11.34 -13.86
C TRP A 141 -0.90 -10.86 -15.25
N CYS A 142 -1.87 -10.40 -16.06
CA CYS A 142 -1.62 -9.85 -17.38
C CYS A 142 -0.70 -8.61 -17.37
N ILE A 143 -0.76 -7.80 -16.31
CA ILE A 143 0.12 -6.65 -16.11
C ILE A 143 1.55 -7.14 -15.89
N HIS A 144 1.73 -8.18 -15.07
CA HIS A 144 3.04 -8.77 -14.79
C HIS A 144 3.68 -9.37 -16.03
N VAL A 145 2.92 -10.18 -16.77
CA VAL A 145 3.51 -10.94 -17.87
C VAL A 145 3.74 -10.10 -19.13
N CYS A 146 3.19 -8.88 -19.21
CA CYS A 146 3.36 -8.02 -20.37
C CYS A 146 4.80 -7.47 -20.43
N PRO A 147 5.63 -7.94 -21.39
CA PRO A 147 7.04 -7.53 -21.43
C PRO A 147 7.22 -6.09 -21.94
N PHE A 148 6.15 -5.47 -22.43
CA PHE A 148 6.15 -4.11 -22.95
C PHE A 148 5.49 -3.11 -22.00
N GLY A 149 5.01 -3.53 -20.82
CA GLY A 149 4.30 -2.64 -19.88
C GLY A 149 3.01 -2.05 -20.44
N ALA A 150 2.41 -2.71 -21.43
CA ALA A 150 1.25 -2.19 -22.17
C ALA A 150 -0.08 -2.37 -21.44
N ILE A 151 -0.13 -3.03 -20.29
CA ILE A 151 -1.38 -3.28 -19.54
C ILE A 151 -1.26 -2.62 -18.17
N ASN A 152 -2.21 -1.76 -17.81
CA ASN A 152 -2.19 -0.99 -16.56
C ASN A 152 -3.59 -0.91 -15.93
N VAL A 153 -3.66 -0.73 -14.61
CA VAL A 153 -4.93 -0.39 -13.95
C VAL A 153 -5.05 1.13 -13.88
N PRO A 154 -6.23 1.72 -14.12
CA PRO A 154 -6.48 3.09 -13.69
C PRO A 154 -6.41 3.12 -12.17
N TRP A 155 -5.31 3.66 -11.64
CA TRP A 155 -5.05 3.73 -10.20
C TRP A 155 -6.13 4.48 -9.41
N SER A 156 -7.02 5.22 -10.09
CA SER A 156 -8.17 5.96 -9.55
C SER A 156 -9.53 5.31 -9.80
N SER A 157 -9.58 4.02 -10.15
CA SER A 157 -10.86 3.31 -10.42
C SER A 157 -11.62 2.86 -9.16
N VAL A 158 -11.03 3.07 -7.98
CA VAL A 158 -11.58 2.68 -6.68
C VAL A 158 -11.88 3.95 -5.89
N SER A 159 -13.03 3.98 -5.20
CA SER A 159 -13.34 5.11 -4.32
C SER A 159 -12.36 5.15 -3.15
N PRO A 160 -12.03 6.34 -2.63
CA PRO A 160 -11.15 6.47 -1.45
C PRO A 160 -11.57 5.59 -0.27
N GLU A 161 -12.87 5.45 -0.01
CA GLU A 161 -13.40 4.66 1.09
C GLU A 161 -13.10 3.17 0.89
N ILE A 162 -13.41 2.62 -0.28
CA ILE A 162 -13.13 1.21 -0.59
C ILE A 162 -11.63 0.94 -0.51
N PHE A 163 -10.81 1.87 -1.01
CA PHE A 163 -9.36 1.74 -0.98
C PHE A 163 -8.83 1.71 0.46
N GLN A 164 -9.30 2.61 1.32
CA GLN A 164 -8.95 2.64 2.75
C GLN A 164 -9.36 1.33 3.46
N GLU A 165 -10.56 0.81 3.20
CA GLU A 165 -11.02 -0.47 3.77
C GLU A 165 -10.12 -1.64 3.35
N ARG A 166 -9.76 -1.70 2.06
CA ARG A 166 -8.88 -2.73 1.51
C ARG A 166 -7.48 -2.71 2.11
N ILE A 167 -6.91 -1.52 2.29
CA ILE A 167 -5.62 -1.38 2.98
C ILE A 167 -5.72 -1.88 4.42
N CYS A 168 -6.80 -1.54 5.14
CA CYS A 168 -7.02 -2.02 6.50
C CYS A 168 -7.11 -3.54 6.57
N GLU A 169 -7.81 -4.21 5.64
CA GLU A 169 -7.87 -5.68 5.59
C GLU A 169 -6.48 -6.31 5.36
N TYR A 170 -5.66 -5.71 4.49
CA TYR A 170 -4.27 -6.15 4.29
C TYR A 170 -3.42 -5.94 5.55
N ALA A 171 -3.52 -4.79 6.20
CA ALA A 171 -2.83 -4.53 7.46
C ALA A 171 -3.26 -5.52 8.54
N TYR A 172 -4.57 -5.77 8.68
CA TYR A 172 -5.15 -6.75 9.59
C TYR A 172 -4.59 -8.15 9.37
N GLY A 173 -4.53 -8.62 8.12
CA GLY A 173 -4.03 -9.96 7.81
C GLY A 173 -2.60 -10.19 8.28
N ILE A 174 -1.69 -9.27 7.95
CA ILE A 174 -0.27 -9.44 8.27
C ILE A 174 0.06 -9.10 9.73
N ILE A 175 -0.60 -8.11 10.35
CA ILE A 175 -0.37 -7.80 11.77
C ILE A 175 -0.85 -8.96 12.65
N ASN A 176 -2.04 -9.50 12.39
CA ASN A 176 -2.54 -10.67 13.14
C ASN A 176 -1.74 -11.94 12.89
N TYR A 177 -1.08 -12.08 11.73
CA TYR A 177 -0.15 -13.18 11.48
C TYR A 177 1.00 -13.19 12.50
N TYR A 178 1.51 -12.01 12.89
CA TYR A 178 2.53 -11.87 13.94
C TYR A 178 1.97 -11.81 15.36
N LYS A 179 0.64 -11.78 15.53
CA LYS A 179 -0.03 -11.70 16.83
C LYS A 179 0.51 -10.52 17.65
N ASN A 180 0.99 -10.78 18.87
CA ASN A 180 1.49 -9.79 19.81
C ASN A 180 2.94 -9.34 19.52
N LYS A 181 3.52 -9.76 18.40
CA LYS A 181 4.92 -9.45 18.03
C LYS A 181 4.96 -8.39 16.93
N PHE A 182 4.27 -7.29 17.17
CA PHE A 182 4.16 -6.15 16.28
C PHE A 182 4.41 -4.87 17.05
N PHE A 183 5.12 -3.93 16.44
CA PHE A 183 5.34 -2.61 16.98
C PHE A 183 5.56 -1.60 15.85
N ALA A 184 5.11 -0.37 16.02
CA ALA A 184 5.19 0.68 15.03
C ALA A 184 5.79 1.97 15.60
N VAL A 185 6.51 2.67 14.72
CA VAL A 185 7.15 3.95 14.99
C VAL A 185 6.76 4.90 13.85
N ASN A 186 5.98 5.93 14.17
CA ASN A 186 5.62 7.00 13.24
C ASN A 186 6.55 8.20 13.46
N PHE A 187 7.32 8.55 12.44
CA PHE A 187 8.11 9.78 12.38
C PHE A 187 7.21 10.92 11.88
N LEU A 188 6.98 11.90 12.74
CA LEU A 188 6.20 13.10 12.47
C LEU A 188 7.15 14.26 12.14
N ILE A 189 7.86 14.12 11.04
CA ILE A 189 8.82 15.10 10.51
C ILE A 189 8.49 15.34 9.04
N ASN A 190 8.80 16.51 8.50
CA ASN A 190 8.63 16.81 7.07
C ASN A 190 7.27 16.38 6.49
N ILE A 191 6.18 16.67 7.21
CA ILE A 191 4.83 16.20 6.86
C ILE A 191 4.40 16.78 5.50
N SER A 192 4.44 15.98 4.44
CA SER A 192 4.15 16.43 3.07
C SER A 192 2.70 16.20 2.63
N GLU A 193 2.25 16.89 1.57
CA GLU A 193 0.91 16.75 0.99
C GLU A 193 0.57 15.36 0.43
N ASP A 194 1.57 14.65 -0.10
CA ASP A 194 1.42 13.34 -0.74
C ASP A 194 2.59 12.39 -0.46
N CYS A 195 2.50 11.16 -0.97
CA CYS A 195 3.39 10.04 -0.69
C CYS A 195 4.85 10.25 -1.15
N ASP A 196 5.83 9.71 -0.42
CA ASP A 196 7.26 9.73 -0.82
C ASP A 196 7.52 8.79 -1.99
N CYS A 197 6.55 7.94 -2.30
CA CYS A 197 6.55 7.16 -3.53
C CYS A 197 6.26 8.04 -4.76
N CYS A 198 5.68 9.22 -4.58
CA CYS A 198 5.41 10.16 -5.65
C CYS A 198 6.70 10.90 -6.03
N LYS A 199 6.90 11.19 -7.32
CA LYS A 199 8.04 11.99 -7.81
C LYS A 199 8.10 13.39 -7.20
N ASN A 200 6.94 13.94 -6.82
CA ASN A 200 6.83 15.21 -6.14
C ASN A 200 5.78 15.06 -5.01
N PRO A 201 6.19 14.94 -3.74
CA PRO A 201 5.29 14.75 -2.60
C PRO A 201 4.55 16.03 -2.18
N GLY A 202 4.77 17.16 -2.89
CA GLY A 202 4.11 18.43 -2.62
C GLY A 202 4.76 19.21 -1.48
N LYS A 203 4.05 20.23 -0.98
CA LYS A 203 4.59 21.11 0.07
C LYS A 203 4.57 20.45 1.45
N ILE A 204 5.36 20.98 2.37
CA ILE A 204 5.31 20.63 3.79
C ILE A 204 4.10 21.32 4.43
N LEU A 205 3.27 20.54 5.12
CA LEU A 205 1.99 20.92 5.72
C LEU A 205 2.10 21.26 7.21
N SER A 206 3.11 20.74 7.90
CA SER A 206 3.32 20.91 9.34
C SER A 206 4.81 20.94 9.65
N GLU A 207 5.16 21.65 10.72
CA GLU A 207 6.48 21.52 11.35
C GLU A 207 6.70 20.14 11.98
N ASP A 208 7.96 19.85 12.30
CA ASP A 208 8.39 18.61 12.93
C ASP A 208 7.90 18.53 14.38
N ILE A 209 7.34 17.38 14.75
CA ILE A 209 6.73 17.14 16.07
C ILE A 209 7.54 16.13 16.87
N GLY A 210 8.08 15.10 16.20
CA GLY A 210 8.87 14.05 16.83
C GLY A 210 8.46 12.65 16.40
N ILE A 211 8.38 11.73 17.36
CA ILE A 211 8.17 10.30 17.09
C ILE A 211 7.01 9.80 17.97
N CYS A 212 6.06 9.09 17.36
CA CYS A 212 5.05 8.32 18.06
C CYS A 212 5.37 6.84 17.97
N ILE A 213 5.01 6.10 19.01
CA ILE A 213 5.35 4.69 19.15
C ILE A 213 4.15 3.94 19.74
N SER A 214 3.78 2.78 19.19
CA SER A 214 2.65 1.97 19.66
C SER A 214 2.73 0.54 19.11
N ASP A 215 2.14 -0.43 19.82
CA ASP A 215 1.78 -1.74 19.29
C ASP A 215 0.37 -1.78 18.67
N ASP A 216 -0.44 -0.74 18.88
CA ASP A 216 -1.74 -0.55 18.21
C ASP A 216 -1.60 0.34 16.96
N PRO A 217 -1.82 -0.21 15.74
CA PRO A 217 -1.64 0.50 14.48
C PRO A 217 -2.74 1.56 14.20
N VAL A 218 -3.93 1.43 14.77
CA VAL A 218 -5.00 2.44 14.62
C VAL A 218 -4.72 3.61 15.56
N ALA A 219 -4.34 3.32 16.81
CA ALA A 219 -4.02 4.32 17.81
C ALA A 219 -2.85 5.20 17.38
N ILE A 220 -1.76 4.63 16.85
CA ILE A 220 -0.58 5.41 16.43
C ILE A 220 -0.88 6.36 15.27
N ASP A 221 -1.66 5.92 14.29
CA ASP A 221 -2.02 6.75 13.15
C ASP A 221 -3.01 7.85 13.57
N LYS A 222 -3.96 7.52 14.46
CA LYS A 222 -4.89 8.51 15.01
C LYS A 222 -4.17 9.56 15.87
N CYS A 223 -3.28 9.11 16.75
CA CYS A 223 -2.44 9.97 17.59
C CYS A 223 -1.56 10.90 16.74
N SER A 224 -0.98 10.38 15.66
CA SER A 224 -0.16 11.15 14.72
C SER A 224 -0.93 12.34 14.14
N ILE A 225 -2.16 12.10 13.66
CA ILE A 225 -3.01 13.18 13.12
C ILE A 225 -3.42 14.17 14.20
N ASP A 226 -3.79 13.68 15.38
CA ASP A 226 -4.25 14.55 16.46
C ASP A 226 -3.14 15.51 16.90
N LEU A 227 -1.89 15.03 16.99
CA LEU A 227 -0.73 15.88 17.29
C LEU A 227 -0.46 16.90 16.18
N ILE A 228 -0.48 16.47 14.91
CA ILE A 228 -0.30 17.35 13.75
C ILE A 228 -1.37 18.44 13.72
N ASN A 229 -2.65 18.09 13.89
CA ASN A 229 -3.72 19.06 13.84
C ASN A 229 -3.72 19.98 15.05
N LYS A 230 -3.33 19.47 16.23
CA LYS A 230 -3.20 20.26 17.46
C LYS A 230 -2.14 21.34 17.35
N ILE A 231 -0.95 21.02 16.80
CA ILE A 231 0.14 22.01 16.69
C ILE A 231 -0.17 23.08 15.62
N ASN A 232 -0.87 22.71 14.55
CA ASN A 232 -1.27 23.64 13.50
C ASN A 232 -2.54 24.45 13.84
N GLY A 233 -3.34 23.99 14.80
CA GLY A 233 -4.62 24.61 15.18
C GLY A 233 -5.77 24.35 14.19
N TYR A 234 -5.56 23.51 13.18
CA TYR A 234 -6.58 23.10 12.21
C TYR A 234 -6.18 21.77 11.56
N ASP A 235 -7.12 21.15 10.85
CA ASP A 235 -6.85 19.92 10.11
C ASP A 235 -6.07 20.21 8.82
N VAL A 236 -4.76 19.92 8.84
CA VAL A 236 -3.88 20.22 7.70
C VAL A 236 -4.19 19.35 6.48
N PHE A 237 -4.66 18.12 6.69
CA PHE A 237 -4.93 17.17 5.62
C PHE A 237 -6.27 17.46 4.95
N LEU A 238 -7.34 17.70 5.73
CA LEU A 238 -8.64 18.11 5.19
C LEU A 238 -8.61 19.51 4.60
N LYS A 239 -7.82 20.46 5.15
CA LYS A 239 -7.64 21.76 4.50
C LYS A 239 -7.01 21.60 3.11
N ASN A 240 -6.08 20.66 2.95
CA ASN A 240 -5.43 20.39 1.67
C ASN A 240 -6.31 19.57 0.71
N LYS A 241 -7.05 18.59 1.22
CA LYS A 241 -7.93 17.68 0.45
C LYS A 241 -9.30 17.54 1.14
N PRO A 242 -10.21 18.53 1.03
CA PRO A 242 -11.45 18.58 1.82
C PRO A 242 -12.41 17.41 1.57
N ASN A 243 -12.39 16.86 0.36
CA ASN A 243 -13.27 15.76 -0.04
C ASN A 243 -12.69 14.37 0.27
N LEU A 244 -11.56 14.29 0.97
CA LEU A 244 -10.87 13.04 1.24
C LEU A 244 -10.86 12.75 2.75
N ASN A 245 -11.91 12.09 3.22
CA ASN A 245 -12.04 11.71 4.61
C ASN A 245 -11.08 10.55 4.96
N TYR A 246 -9.93 10.88 5.53
CA TYR A 246 -8.96 9.89 6.00
C TYR A 246 -9.41 9.13 7.27
N SER A 247 -10.39 9.65 8.02
CA SER A 247 -10.83 9.04 9.27
C SER A 247 -11.58 7.73 9.05
N HIS A 248 -12.10 7.52 7.84
CA HIS A 248 -12.75 6.26 7.44
C HIS A 248 -11.83 5.05 7.66
N GLN A 249 -10.53 5.20 7.35
CA GLN A 249 -9.52 4.18 7.59
C GLN A 249 -9.46 3.73 9.05
N PHE A 250 -9.53 4.68 10.00
CA PHE A 250 -9.42 4.37 11.43
C PHE A 250 -10.66 3.68 11.96
N PHE A 251 -11.85 4.21 11.64
CA PHE A 251 -13.12 3.61 12.09
C PHE A 251 -13.33 2.22 11.49
N TYR A 252 -12.96 2.02 10.22
CA TYR A 252 -13.01 0.70 9.62
C TYR A 252 -11.97 -0.24 10.23
N GLY A 253 -10.75 0.24 10.48
CA GLY A 253 -9.70 -0.51 11.19
C GLY A 253 -10.18 -0.99 12.56
N GLU A 254 -10.75 -0.10 13.37
CA GLU A 254 -11.34 -0.45 14.66
C GLU A 254 -12.48 -1.46 14.52
N LYS A 255 -13.38 -1.26 13.55
CA LYS A 255 -14.50 -2.18 13.28
C LYS A 255 -14.06 -3.61 12.96
N ILE A 256 -12.94 -3.80 12.25
CA ILE A 256 -12.41 -5.13 11.93
C ILE A 256 -11.48 -5.69 13.02
N GLY A 257 -11.27 -4.96 14.11
CA GLY A 257 -10.37 -5.36 15.20
C GLY A 257 -8.89 -5.21 14.87
N LEU A 258 -8.52 -4.24 14.03
CA LEU A 258 -7.12 -3.91 13.72
C LEU A 258 -6.42 -3.15 14.87
N GLY A 259 -7.19 -2.43 15.68
CA GLY A 259 -6.71 -1.55 16.75
C GLY A 259 -7.84 -0.68 17.28
N SER A 260 -7.55 0.35 18.08
CA SER A 260 -8.55 1.28 18.60
C SER A 260 -8.30 2.73 18.19
N THR A 261 -9.40 3.48 18.00
CA THR A 261 -9.37 4.93 17.86
C THR A 261 -9.16 5.65 19.20
N GLN A 262 -9.36 4.95 20.32
CA GLN A 262 -9.10 5.44 21.66
C GLN A 262 -7.67 5.11 22.07
N TYR A 263 -6.97 6.09 22.64
CA TYR A 263 -5.60 5.91 23.10
C TYR A 263 -5.29 6.84 24.27
N ASN A 264 -4.31 6.46 25.09
CA ASN A 264 -3.75 7.31 26.12
C ASN A 264 -2.35 7.77 25.69
N LEU A 265 -2.18 9.08 25.48
CA LEU A 265 -0.88 9.64 25.14
C LEU A 265 -0.01 9.73 26.39
N ILE A 266 1.14 9.06 26.36
CA ILE A 266 2.19 9.18 27.38
C ILE A 266 3.35 9.96 26.75
N ILE A 267 3.73 11.07 27.38
CA ILE A 267 4.82 11.93 26.93
C ILE A 267 6.03 11.63 27.81
N PHE A 268 7.17 11.34 27.17
CA PHE A 268 8.45 11.07 27.81
C PHE A 268 9.42 12.21 27.56
#